data_AF-A0A7W1HPH9-F1
#
_entry.id   AF-A0A7W1HPH9-F1
#
_cell.length_a   1.000
_cell.length_b   1.000
_cell.length_c   1.000
_cell.angle_alpha   90.00
_cell.angle_beta   90.00
_cell.angle_gamma   90.00
#
_symmetry.space_group_name_H-M   'P 1'
#
loop_
_entity.id
_entity.type
_entity.pdbx_description
1 polymer ?
#
loop_
_entity_poly.entity_id
_entity_poly.type
_entity_poly.pdbx_seq_one_letter_code
_entity_poly.pdbx_strand_id
1 'polypeptide(L)' 'METRSFLTLEDVGREDIREILDLARAFAEGRVRDALENKTVCLAFFEASTRTAVTFELAARRSGAHVISLSEKG' A
#
# COMPACT_ATOMS: atom_id res chain seq x y z
N MET A 1 1.03 -2.68 20.21
CA MET A 1 1.69 -2.11 19.01
C MET A 1 0.85 -0.94 18.57
N GLU A 2 1.37 0.27 18.70
CA GLU A 2 0.72 1.46 18.15
C GLU A 2 0.46 1.25 16.65
N THR A 3 -0.76 1.51 16.20
CA THR A 3 -1.12 1.43 14.78
C THR A 3 -0.55 2.64 14.05
N ARG A 4 0.54 2.46 13.30
CA ARG A 4 1.16 3.53 12.52
C ARG A 4 0.38 3.74 11.22
N SER A 5 -0.25 4.91 11.07
CA SER A 5 -0.96 5.31 9.85
C SER A 5 -0.12 6.29 9.02
N PHE A 6 -0.22 6.22 7.69
CA PHE A 6 0.45 7.13 6.77
C PHE A 6 -0.60 8.03 6.09
N LEU A 7 -0.98 9.12 6.77
CA LEU A 7 -2.04 10.05 6.33
C LEU A 7 -1.47 11.32 5.69
N THR A 8 -0.45 11.90 6.33
CA THR A 8 0.27 13.09 5.87
C THR A 8 1.77 12.85 6.03
N LEU A 9 2.58 13.78 5.53
CA LEU A 9 4.05 13.77 5.73
C LEU A 9 4.49 14.58 6.96
N GLU A 10 3.57 15.24 7.67
CA GLU A 10 3.90 16.19 8.75
C GLU A 10 4.67 15.52 9.91
N ASP A 11 4.28 14.29 10.25
CA ASP A 11 4.90 13.49 11.31
C ASP A 11 5.87 12.42 10.78
N VAL A 12 6.27 12.53 9.51
CA VAL A 12 7.16 11.55 8.87
C VAL A 12 8.58 12.10 8.82
N GLY A 13 9.47 11.51 9.62
CA GLY A 13 10.86 11.92 9.69
C GLY A 13 11.60 11.65 8.38
N ARG A 14 12.70 12.37 8.16
CA ARG A 14 13.55 12.19 6.99
C ARG A 14 14.04 10.75 6.84
N GLU A 15 14.40 10.09 7.95
CA GLU A 15 14.88 8.71 7.91
C GLU A 15 13.75 7.71 7.59
N ASP A 16 12.53 7.95 8.07
CA ASP A 16 11.36 7.14 7.70
C ASP A 16 11.10 7.21 6.19
N ILE A 17 11.23 8.40 5.59
CA ILE A 17 11.08 8.58 4.15
C ILE A 17 12.17 7.78 3.41
N ARG A 18 13.41 7.81 3.89
CA ARG A 18 14.50 7.03 3.28
C ARG A 18 14.23 5.53 3.35
N GLU A 19 13.75 5.04 4.49
CA GLU A 19 13.38 3.63 4.65
C GLU A 19 12.27 3.21 3.66
N ILE A 20 11.24 4.05 3.48
CA ILE A 20 10.18 3.81 2.49
C ILE A 20 10.76 3.73 1.07
N LEU A 21 11.69 4.63 0.71
CA LEU A 21 12.31 4.66 -0.61
C LEU A 21 13.23 3.46 -0.86
N ASP A 22 13.99 3.04 0.14
CA ASP A 22 14.87 1.85 0.05
C ASP A 22 14.04 0.57 -0.07
N LEU A 23 12.92 0.48 0.66
CA LEU A 23 11.97 -0.61 0.53
C LEU A 23 11.33 -0.64 -0.86
N ALA A 24 10.90 0.52 -1.38
CA ALA A 24 10.36 0.63 -2.74
C ALA A 24 11.36 0.15 -3.80
N ARG A 25 12.65 0.47 -3.65
CA ARG A 25 13.72 -0.04 -4.52
C ARG A 25 13.86 -1.56 -4.43
N ALA A 26 13.79 -2.13 -3.22
CA ALA A 26 13.84 -3.58 -3.02
C ALA A 26 12.67 -4.31 -3.70
N PHE A 27 11.46 -3.75 -3.65
CA PHE A 27 10.32 -4.27 -4.41
C PHE A 27 10.55 -4.17 -5.93
N ALA A 28 11.07 -3.04 -6.41
CA ALA A 28 11.35 -2.85 -7.84
C ALA A 28 12.41 -3.83 -8.38
N GLU A 29 13.39 -4.19 -7.54
CA GLU A 29 14.43 -5.18 -7.85
C GLU A 29 13.97 -6.64 -7.64
N GLY A 30 12.72 -6.86 -7.21
CA GLY A 30 12.16 -8.20 -6.98
C GLY A 30 12.74 -8.92 -5.75
N ARG A 31 13.39 -8.19 -4.84
CA ARG A 31 14.01 -8.72 -3.62
C ARG A 31 13.01 -8.99 -2.50
N VAL A 32 11.82 -8.39 -2.58
CA VAL A 32 10.72 -8.61 -1.62
C VAL A 32 9.57 -9.32 -2.33
N ARG A 33 9.07 -10.39 -1.74
CA ARG A 33 7.94 -11.19 -2.22
C ARG A 33 7.02 -11.53 -1.06
N ASP A 34 5.73 -11.64 -1.35
CA ASP A 34 4.70 -12.18 -0.42
C ASP A 34 4.66 -11.49 0.96
N ALA A 35 5.06 -10.21 1.03
CA ALA A 35 5.17 -9.45 2.28
C ALA A 35 3.85 -9.28 3.04
N LEU A 36 2.72 -9.51 2.37
CA LEU A 36 1.37 -9.39 2.89
C LEU A 36 0.59 -10.71 2.78
N GLU A 37 1.28 -11.85 2.71
CA GLU A 37 0.63 -13.17 2.70
C GLU A 37 -0.30 -13.33 3.92
N ASN A 38 -1.49 -13.89 3.68
CA ASN A 38 -2.56 -14.06 4.68
C ASN A 38 -3.09 -12.74 5.27
N LYS A 39 -2.83 -11.59 4.62
CA LYS A 39 -3.43 -10.30 4.97
C LYS A 39 -4.50 -9.90 3.97
N THR A 40 -5.45 -9.10 4.43
CA THR A 40 -6.48 -8.47 3.60
C THR A 40 -6.26 -6.98 3.55
N VAL A 41 -6.23 -6.40 2.35
CA VAL A 41 -6.17 -4.95 2.11
C VAL A 41 -7.54 -4.49 1.60
N CYS A 42 -8.20 -3.62 2.37
CA CYS A 42 -9.41 -2.93 1.93
C CYS A 42 -9.04 -1.62 1.22
N LEU A 43 -9.51 -1.45 -0.01
CA LEU A 43 -9.40 -0.22 -0.78
C LEU A 43 -10.74 0.50 -0.74
N ALA A 44 -10.80 1.66 -0.08
CA ALA A 44 -12.01 2.48 0.02
C ALA A 44 -11.85 3.77 -0.79
N PHE A 45 -12.49 3.83 -1.96
CA PHE A 45 -12.49 5.00 -2.85
C PHE A 45 -13.90 5.60 -2.92
N PHE A 46 -14.08 6.74 -2.27
CA PHE A 46 -15.34 7.50 -2.30
C PHE A 46 -15.44 8.44 -3.51
N GLU A 47 -14.33 8.70 -4.19
CA GLU A 47 -14.27 9.47 -5.42
C GLU A 47 -13.54 8.68 -6.51
N ALA A 48 -13.86 8.94 -7.78
CA ALA A 48 -13.26 8.22 -8.90
C ALA A 48 -11.75 8.51 -9.01
N SER A 49 -10.92 7.49 -8.79
CA SER A 49 -9.46 7.58 -8.92
C SER A 49 -8.85 6.30 -9.50
N THR A 50 -9.01 6.11 -10.81
CA THR A 50 -8.62 4.88 -11.52
C THR A 50 -7.14 4.54 -11.33
N ARG A 51 -6.25 5.55 -11.43
CA ARG A 51 -4.81 5.31 -11.32
C ARG A 51 -4.42 4.81 -9.94
N THR A 52 -4.96 5.44 -8.89
CA THR A 52 -4.65 5.08 -7.50
C THR A 52 -5.25 3.72 -7.15
N ALA A 53 -6.52 3.46 -7.51
CA ALA A 53 -7.15 2.18 -7.23
C ALA A 53 -6.40 1.01 -7.88
N VAL A 54 -6.07 1.14 -9.17
CA VAL A 54 -5.37 0.10 -9.93
C VAL A 54 -3.97 -0.15 -9.38
N THR A 55 -3.20 0.89 -9.05
CA THR A 55 -1.83 0.69 -8.53
C THR A 55 -1.83 0.05 -7.15
N PHE A 56 -2.74 0.45 -6.25
CA PHE A 56 -2.86 -0.15 -4.92
C PHE A 56 -3.34 -1.61 -4.98
N GLU A 57 -4.33 -1.92 -5.82
CA GLU A 57 -4.83 -3.29 -5.99
C GLU A 57 -3.74 -4.21 -6.54
N LEU A 58 -3.01 -3.75 -7.57
CA LEU A 58 -1.91 -4.51 -8.15
C LEU A 58 -0.77 -4.75 -7.15
N ALA A 59 -0.37 -3.71 -6.41
CA ALA A 59 0.70 -3.81 -5.42
C ALA A 59 0.33 -4.76 -4.27
N ALA A 60 -0.89 -4.68 -3.75
CA ALA A 60 -1.38 -5.56 -2.69
C ALA A 60 -1.41 -7.03 -3.14
N ARG A 61 -1.98 -7.31 -4.33
CA ARG A 61 -1.99 -8.67 -4.90
C ARG A 61 -0.60 -9.23 -5.15
N ARG A 62 0.32 -8.43 -5.72
CA ARG A 62 1.72 -8.84 -5.93
C ARG A 62 2.47 -9.11 -4.63
N SER A 63 2.01 -8.54 -3.53
CA SER A 63 2.54 -8.77 -2.19
C SER A 63 1.87 -9.96 -1.48
N GLY A 64 1.00 -10.72 -2.15
CA GLY A 64 0.34 -11.90 -1.57
C GLY A 64 -0.94 -11.61 -0.78
N ALA A 65 -1.45 -10.37 -0.81
CA ALA A 65 -2.65 -10.00 -0.06
C ALA A 65 -3.95 -10.37 -0.78
N HIS A 66 -5.00 -10.66 0.00
CA HIS A 66 -6.38 -10.58 -0.47
C HIS A 66 -6.82 -9.11 -0.57
N VAL A 67 -7.55 -8.75 -1.62
CA VAL A 67 -8.01 -7.36 -1.83
C VAL A 67 -9.53 -7.30 -1.82
N ILE A 68 -10.08 -6.39 -1.02
CA ILE A 68 -11.50 -6.00 -1.02
C ILE A 68 -11.57 -4.56 -1.52
N SER A 69 -12.37 -4.30 -2.55
CA SER A 69 -12.58 -2.95 -3.07
C SER A 69 -13.97 -2.46 -2.69
N LEU A 70 -14.04 -1.31 -2.04
CA LEU A 70 -15.25 -0.60 -1.65
C LEU A 70 -15.29 0.70 -2.45
N SER A 71 -16.31 0.85 -3.29
CA SER A 71 -16.54 2.05 -4.09
C SER A 71 -18.00 2.47 -3.99
N GLU A 72 -18.27 3.78 -4.09
CA GLU A 72 -19.60 4.37 -3.90
C GLU A 72 -20.69 3.75 -4.81
N LYS A 73 -20.28 3.19 -5.95
CA LYS A 73 -21.12 2.31 -6.78
C LYS A 73 -20.95 0.85 -6.35
N GLY A 74 -21.52 0.52 -5.20
CA GLY A 74 -21.84 -0.88 -4.85
C GLY A 74 -22.97 -1.40 -5.74
#